data_AF-B9UZT7-F1
#
_entry.id   AF-B9UZT7-F1
#
_cell.length_a   1.000
_cell.length_b   1.000
_cell.length_c   1.000
_cell.angle_alpha   90.00
_cell.angle_beta   90.00
_cell.angle_gamma   90.00
#
_symmetry.space_group_name_H-M   'P 1'
#
loop_
_entity.id
_entity.type
_entity.pdbx_description
1 polymer ?
#
loop_
_entity_poly.entity_id
_entity_poly.type
_entity_poly.pdbx_seq_one_letter_code
_entity_poly.pdbx_strand_id
1 'polypeptide(L)'
;INRNNRLARLQEILVSHVTSSYEKRVLQTRVDDFIDNEYAARTGVGANNRALKSLSDIIEGKQGRFRQNLLGKRVDYSGRSVIVVGPKLKMHECGLPKEMAIELFQPFVIHRLIRQNIVNNIKAAKKLIQKADDEVMQVLQEVIEGHPILLNRAPTLHRLGIQAFEPQLVGGRAIQLHPLVCPAFNADFDGDQMAVHVPLALEAQTEARMLMLASNNILSPATGEPIVTPSQDMVLGSYYLTALQPNYQKPDFGENKTTFASLKKCHFCFEDKKLTL
;
A
#
# COMPACT_ATOMS: atom_id res chain seq x y z
N ILE A 1 -41.25 -10.47 -17.86
CA ILE A 1 -41.45 -11.42 -18.98
C ILE A 1 -42.80 -12.15 -18.89
N ASN A 2 -43.01 -13.07 -17.93
CA ASN A 2 -44.26 -13.86 -17.84
C ASN A 2 -45.55 -13.02 -17.82
N ARG A 3 -45.55 -11.90 -17.07
CA ARG A 3 -46.68 -10.96 -17.02
C ARG A 3 -46.96 -10.26 -18.36
N ASN A 4 -45.92 -9.92 -19.11
CA ASN A 4 -46.07 -9.32 -20.44
C ASN A 4 -46.70 -10.30 -21.44
N ASN A 5 -46.22 -11.55 -21.45
CA ASN A 5 -46.76 -12.60 -22.32
C ASN A 5 -48.21 -12.93 -21.96
N ARG A 6 -48.55 -12.90 -20.66
CA ARG A 6 -49.94 -13.07 -20.20
C ARG A 6 -50.84 -11.92 -20.64
N LEU A 7 -50.39 -10.67 -20.52
CA LEU A 7 -51.15 -9.50 -20.97
C LEU A 7 -51.41 -9.55 -22.48
N ALA A 8 -50.42 -9.93 -23.29
CA ALA A 8 -50.58 -10.08 -24.74
C ALA A 8 -51.68 -11.11 -25.09
N ARG A 9 -51.64 -12.29 -24.47
CA ARG A 9 -52.70 -13.31 -24.65
C ARG A 9 -54.09 -12.81 -24.22
N LEU A 10 -54.18 -12.06 -23.12
CA LEU A 10 -55.45 -11.50 -22.66
C LEU A 10 -56.01 -10.42 -23.60
N GLN A 11 -55.15 -9.73 -24.36
CA GLN A 11 -55.57 -8.78 -25.38
C GLN A 11 -56.10 -9.48 -26.63
N GLU A 12 -55.48 -10.59 -27.04
CA GLU A 12 -55.97 -11.43 -28.16
C GLU A 12 -57.37 -12.00 -27.90
N ILE A 13 -57.66 -12.36 -26.65
CA ILE A 13 -58.94 -12.97 -26.24
C ILE A 13 -60.03 -11.91 -25.94
N LEU A 14 -59.76 -10.62 -26.12
CA LEU A 14 -60.71 -9.51 -25.88
C LEU A 14 -61.38 -9.54 -24.49
N VAL A 15 -60.57 -9.79 -23.45
CA VAL A 15 -61.05 -9.86 -22.06
C VAL A 15 -61.51 -8.48 -21.56
N SER A 16 -62.44 -8.47 -20.59
CA SER A 16 -63.00 -7.24 -19.98
C SER A 16 -61.94 -6.19 -19.59
N HIS A 17 -62.34 -4.92 -19.67
CA HIS A 17 -61.47 -3.78 -19.34
C HIS A 17 -60.91 -3.85 -17.91
N VAL A 18 -61.68 -4.39 -16.97
CA VAL A 18 -61.28 -4.54 -15.56
C VAL A 18 -60.09 -5.49 -15.44
N THR A 19 -60.17 -6.67 -16.05
CA THR A 19 -59.09 -7.67 -16.02
C THR A 19 -57.84 -7.18 -16.75
N SER A 20 -58.00 -6.51 -17.89
CA SER A 20 -56.88 -5.91 -18.63
C SER A 20 -56.16 -4.84 -17.80
N SER A 21 -56.92 -3.97 -17.14
CA SER A 21 -56.37 -2.91 -16.27
C SER A 21 -55.63 -3.48 -15.06
N TYR A 22 -56.14 -4.56 -14.47
CA TYR A 22 -55.46 -5.26 -13.38
C TYR A 22 -54.12 -5.85 -13.82
N GLU A 23 -54.06 -6.58 -14.94
CA GLU A 23 -52.81 -7.21 -15.40
C GLU A 23 -51.77 -6.16 -15.83
N LYS A 24 -52.20 -5.03 -16.42
CA LYS A 24 -51.33 -3.87 -16.68
C LYS A 24 -50.72 -3.31 -15.41
N ARG A 25 -51.51 -3.14 -14.33
CA ARG A 25 -51.01 -2.69 -13.02
C ARG A 25 -49.98 -3.66 -12.46
N VAL A 26 -50.26 -4.96 -12.51
CA VAL A 26 -49.32 -5.99 -12.03
C VAL A 26 -48.04 -5.98 -12.86
N LEU A 27 -48.12 -5.81 -14.17
CA LEU A 27 -46.93 -5.67 -15.02
C LEU A 27 -46.11 -4.44 -14.64
N GLN A 28 -46.75 -3.29 -14.43
CA GLN A 28 -46.08 -2.05 -13.99
C GLN A 28 -45.33 -2.27 -12.69
N THR A 29 -45.97 -2.84 -11.66
CA THR A 29 -45.30 -3.13 -10.38
C THR A 29 -44.06 -4.02 -10.54
N ARG A 30 -44.08 -4.99 -11.48
CA ARG A 30 -42.90 -5.84 -11.74
C ARG A 30 -41.79 -5.12 -12.49
N VAL A 31 -42.12 -4.11 -13.29
CA VAL A 31 -41.12 -3.25 -13.94
C VAL A 31 -40.53 -2.30 -12.89
N ASP A 32 -41.36 -1.75 -12.02
CA ASP A 32 -40.93 -0.91 -10.91
C ASP A 32 -39.95 -1.69 -10.02
N ASP A 33 -40.34 -2.86 -9.48
CA ASP A 33 -39.47 -3.74 -8.67
C ASP A 33 -38.13 -4.10 -9.36
N PHE A 34 -38.13 -4.19 -10.70
CA PHE A 34 -36.93 -4.52 -11.45
C PHE A 34 -35.97 -3.34 -11.56
N ILE A 35 -36.50 -2.13 -11.80
CA ILE A 35 -35.72 -0.91 -11.95
C ILE A 35 -35.27 -0.43 -10.57
N ASP A 36 -36.21 -0.24 -9.66
CA ASP A 36 -35.99 0.34 -8.35
C ASP A 36 -37.01 -0.19 -7.33
N ASN A 37 -36.49 -0.76 -6.25
CA ASN A 37 -37.29 -1.34 -5.18
C ASN A 37 -37.76 -0.31 -4.14
N GLU A 38 -37.28 0.94 -4.16
CA GLU A 38 -37.59 1.93 -3.12
C GLU A 38 -39.06 2.38 -3.11
N TYR A 39 -39.71 2.42 -4.28
CA TYR A 39 -41.10 2.87 -4.42
C TYR A 39 -42.13 1.75 -4.22
N ALA A 40 -41.68 0.49 -4.15
CA ALA A 40 -42.57 -0.65 -4.00
C ALA A 40 -42.92 -0.85 -2.51
N ALA A 41 -44.22 -0.77 -2.18
CA ALA A 41 -44.72 -0.95 -0.81
C ALA A 41 -44.32 -2.29 -0.15
N ARG A 42 -43.94 -3.30 -0.95
CA ARG A 42 -43.32 -4.55 -0.51
C ARG A 42 -42.30 -5.00 -1.55
N THR A 43 -41.03 -4.99 -1.19
CA THR A 43 -39.97 -5.51 -2.07
C THR A 43 -40.16 -6.99 -2.32
N GLY A 44 -39.90 -7.41 -3.56
CA GLY A 44 -39.96 -8.82 -3.93
C GLY A 44 -38.94 -9.62 -3.11
N VAL A 45 -39.43 -10.58 -2.33
CA VAL A 45 -38.59 -11.45 -1.51
C VAL A 45 -38.27 -12.73 -2.28
N GLY A 46 -36.98 -13.05 -2.40
CA GLY A 46 -36.53 -14.29 -3.01
C GLY A 46 -36.71 -15.51 -2.09
N ALA A 47 -36.39 -16.70 -2.59
CA ALA A 47 -36.54 -17.97 -1.87
C ALA A 47 -35.85 -18.02 -0.49
N ASN A 48 -34.82 -17.19 -0.28
CA ASN A 48 -34.03 -17.15 0.97
C ASN A 48 -34.46 -16.02 1.92
N ASN A 49 -35.69 -15.49 1.79
CA ASN A 49 -36.16 -14.33 2.54
C ASN A 49 -35.30 -13.06 2.39
N ARG A 50 -34.48 -12.99 1.34
CA ARG A 50 -33.70 -11.80 1.00
C ARG A 50 -34.44 -10.98 -0.05
N ALA A 51 -34.44 -9.67 0.13
CA ALA A 51 -34.90 -8.75 -0.89
C ALA A 51 -34.09 -8.98 -2.18
N LEU A 52 -34.80 -9.04 -3.31
CA LEU A 52 -34.17 -9.08 -4.62
C LEU A 52 -33.45 -7.76 -4.88
N LYS A 53 -32.31 -7.80 -5.58
CA LYS A 53 -31.60 -6.58 -5.98
C LYS A 53 -32.22 -6.02 -7.26
N SER A 54 -32.56 -4.73 -7.22
CA SER A 54 -32.98 -3.96 -8.40
C SER A 54 -31.78 -3.55 -9.26
N LEU A 55 -32.05 -2.95 -10.43
CA LEU A 55 -31.00 -2.33 -11.24
C LEU A 55 -30.33 -1.16 -10.51
N SER A 56 -31.10 -0.31 -9.83
CA SER A 56 -30.56 0.79 -9.02
C SER A 56 -29.62 0.28 -7.92
N ASP A 57 -29.98 -0.81 -7.22
CA ASP A 57 -29.15 -1.44 -6.17
C ASP A 57 -27.80 -1.96 -6.69
N ILE A 58 -27.71 -2.30 -7.98
CA ILE A 58 -26.45 -2.75 -8.59
C ILE A 58 -25.50 -1.55 -8.76
N ILE A 59 -26.04 -0.37 -8.95
CA ILE A 59 -25.28 0.86 -9.23
C ILE A 59 -24.90 1.55 -7.92
N GLU A 60 -25.85 1.62 -6.99
CA GLU A 60 -25.76 2.42 -5.76
C GLU A 60 -25.20 1.66 -4.54
N GLY A 61 -24.85 2.42 -3.51
CA GLY A 61 -24.35 1.88 -2.25
C GLY A 61 -22.89 1.42 -2.27
N LYS A 62 -22.42 0.86 -1.15
CA LYS A 62 -21.02 0.45 -0.95
C LYS A 62 -20.61 -0.74 -1.83
N GLN A 63 -21.56 -1.64 -2.10
CA GLN A 63 -21.38 -2.80 -3.00
C GLN A 63 -21.85 -2.50 -4.43
N GLY A 64 -22.20 -1.24 -4.71
CA GLY A 64 -22.59 -0.79 -6.03
C GLY A 64 -21.39 -0.68 -6.96
N ARG A 65 -21.66 -0.74 -8.27
CA ARG A 65 -20.63 -0.72 -9.32
C ARG A 65 -19.70 0.50 -9.23
N PHE A 66 -20.23 1.69 -8.91
CA PHE A 66 -19.40 2.89 -8.84
C PHE A 66 -18.33 2.79 -7.75
N ARG A 67 -18.70 2.46 -6.52
CA ARG A 67 -17.77 2.45 -5.40
C ARG A 67 -16.86 1.23 -5.41
N GLN A 68 -17.40 0.05 -5.72
CA GLN A 68 -16.67 -1.20 -5.61
C GLN A 68 -15.82 -1.56 -6.83
N ASN A 69 -16.23 -1.15 -8.03
CA ASN A 69 -15.59 -1.58 -9.29
C ASN A 69 -14.97 -0.43 -10.08
N LEU A 70 -15.48 0.79 -9.97
CA LEU A 70 -14.92 1.94 -10.69
C LEU A 70 -13.87 2.67 -9.86
N LEU A 71 -14.20 3.04 -8.62
CA LEU A 71 -13.28 3.76 -7.72
C LEU A 71 -12.27 2.82 -7.03
N GLY A 72 -12.73 1.65 -6.57
CA GLY A 72 -11.88 0.59 -6.07
C GLY A 72 -11.67 -0.48 -7.14
N LYS A 73 -10.44 -0.92 -7.37
CA LYS A 73 -10.14 -2.08 -8.22
C LYS A 73 -9.07 -2.93 -7.58
N ARG A 74 -9.15 -4.24 -7.81
CA ARG A 74 -8.01 -5.12 -7.59
C ARG A 74 -7.00 -4.86 -8.70
N VAL A 75 -5.74 -4.76 -8.35
CA VAL A 75 -4.65 -4.39 -9.25
C VAL A 75 -3.61 -5.51 -9.29
N ASP A 76 -3.11 -5.81 -10.47
CA ASP A 76 -1.97 -6.70 -10.66
C ASP A 76 -0.68 -6.01 -10.23
N TYR A 77 0.45 -6.74 -10.23
CA TYR A 77 1.76 -6.23 -9.80
C TYR A 77 1.72 -5.63 -8.39
N SER A 78 0.99 -6.31 -7.50
CA SER A 78 0.85 -5.92 -6.11
C SER A 78 1.07 -7.10 -5.17
N GLY A 79 1.56 -6.79 -3.97
CA GLY A 79 1.84 -7.77 -2.91
C GLY A 79 1.46 -7.22 -1.55
N ARG A 80 1.44 -8.07 -0.53
CA ARG A 80 1.26 -7.65 0.87
C ARG A 80 2.08 -8.53 1.79
N SER A 81 2.74 -7.95 2.77
CA SER A 81 3.37 -8.68 3.86
C SER A 81 3.39 -7.86 5.15
N VAL A 82 3.73 -8.53 6.25
CA VAL A 82 3.98 -7.92 7.55
C VAL A 82 5.22 -7.03 7.46
N ILE A 83 5.20 -5.90 8.18
CA ILE A 83 6.34 -4.99 8.26
C ILE A 83 7.17 -5.25 9.51
N VAL A 84 8.48 -5.02 9.38
CA VAL A 84 9.46 -5.05 10.47
C VAL A 84 10.36 -3.82 10.37
N VAL A 85 10.99 -3.45 11.48
CA VAL A 85 11.86 -2.27 11.51
C VAL A 85 13.18 -2.53 10.76
N GLY A 86 13.56 -1.58 9.89
CA GLY A 86 14.83 -1.58 9.17
C GLY A 86 15.71 -0.39 9.54
N PRO A 87 16.39 -0.38 10.70
CA PRO A 87 17.09 0.80 11.21
C PRO A 87 18.37 1.15 10.42
N LYS A 88 18.87 0.22 9.59
CA LYS A 88 20.06 0.41 8.74
C LYS A 88 19.73 0.98 7.36
N LEU A 89 18.45 1.02 7.00
CA LEU A 89 18.01 1.54 5.71
C LEU A 89 18.14 3.06 5.70
N LYS A 90 18.29 3.64 4.52
CA LYS A 90 18.10 5.09 4.35
C LYS A 90 16.61 5.41 4.26
N MET A 91 16.27 6.68 4.44
CA MET A 91 14.88 7.14 4.44
C MET A 91 14.11 6.83 3.14
N HIS A 92 14.79 6.81 1.99
CA HIS A 92 14.18 6.49 0.69
C HIS A 92 14.25 5.00 0.35
N GLU A 93 14.88 4.17 1.18
CA GLU A 93 15.05 2.74 0.94
C GLU A 93 14.00 1.94 1.74
N CYS A 94 13.59 0.79 1.21
CA CYS A 94 12.79 -0.20 1.93
C CYS A 94 13.32 -1.61 1.67
N GLY A 95 13.20 -2.52 2.64
CA GLY A 95 13.58 -3.92 2.42
C GLY A 95 12.44 -4.71 1.80
N LEU A 96 12.65 -5.23 0.59
CA LEU A 96 11.70 -6.08 -0.12
C LEU A 96 12.13 -7.56 -0.05
N PRO A 97 11.29 -8.48 0.44
CA PRO A 97 11.58 -9.90 0.46
C PRO A 97 11.86 -10.46 -0.94
N LYS A 98 12.90 -11.28 -1.04
CA LYS A 98 13.31 -11.94 -2.30
C LYS A 98 12.17 -12.67 -3.00
N GLU A 99 11.39 -13.47 -2.27
CA GLU A 99 10.25 -14.23 -2.83
C GLU A 99 9.19 -13.30 -3.44
N MET A 100 8.87 -12.21 -2.73
CA MET A 100 7.89 -11.22 -3.20
C MET A 100 8.42 -10.45 -4.41
N ALA A 101 9.69 -10.06 -4.39
CA ALA A 101 10.33 -9.32 -5.48
C ALA A 101 10.35 -10.13 -6.78
N ILE A 102 10.67 -11.43 -6.73
CA ILE A 102 10.65 -12.32 -7.89
C ILE A 102 9.27 -12.32 -8.56
N GLU A 103 8.19 -12.44 -7.78
CA GLU A 103 6.84 -12.51 -8.33
C GLU A 103 6.39 -11.16 -8.91
N LEU A 104 6.65 -10.06 -8.20
CA LEU A 104 6.30 -8.71 -8.64
C LEU A 104 7.03 -8.30 -9.92
N PHE A 105 8.31 -8.67 -10.06
CA PHE A 105 9.15 -8.29 -11.20
C PHE A 105 9.32 -9.39 -12.24
N GLN A 106 8.54 -10.49 -12.15
CA GLN A 106 8.70 -11.68 -12.98
C GLN A 106 8.82 -11.39 -14.49
N PRO A 107 7.98 -10.53 -15.11
CA PRO A 107 8.09 -10.25 -16.54
C PRO A 107 9.40 -9.54 -16.92
N PHE A 108 9.88 -8.64 -16.07
CA PHE A 108 11.12 -7.89 -16.27
C PHE A 108 12.33 -8.81 -16.16
N VAL A 109 12.33 -9.71 -15.18
CA VAL A 109 13.37 -10.73 -15.00
C VAL A 109 13.42 -11.66 -16.22
N ILE A 110 12.28 -12.16 -16.68
CA ILE A 110 12.21 -13.01 -17.89
C ILE A 110 12.78 -12.27 -19.11
N HIS A 111 12.40 -11.01 -19.31
CA HIS A 111 12.90 -10.21 -20.43
C HIS A 111 14.42 -10.03 -20.36
N ARG A 112 14.96 -9.76 -19.17
CA ARG A 112 16.39 -9.54 -18.95
C ARG A 112 17.21 -10.83 -19.15
N LEU A 113 16.73 -11.98 -18.65
CA LEU A 113 17.35 -13.29 -18.83
C LEU A 113 17.48 -13.66 -20.32
N ILE A 114 16.45 -13.38 -21.12
CA ILE A 114 16.47 -13.63 -22.57
C ILE A 114 17.44 -12.66 -23.26
N ARG A 115 17.43 -11.38 -22.88
CA ARG A 115 18.31 -10.36 -23.46
C ARG A 115 19.80 -10.61 -23.18
N GLN A 116 20.12 -11.20 -22.04
CA GLN A 116 21.48 -11.60 -21.66
C GLN A 116 21.89 -12.97 -22.24
N ASN A 117 21.04 -13.63 -23.05
CA ASN A 117 21.25 -14.96 -23.61
C ASN A 117 21.49 -16.07 -22.57
N ILE A 118 21.04 -15.88 -21.32
CA ILE A 118 21.06 -16.92 -20.28
C ILE A 118 20.02 -17.99 -20.61
N VAL A 119 18.89 -17.57 -21.18
CA VAL A 119 17.79 -18.47 -21.55
C VAL A 119 17.22 -18.13 -22.92
N ASN A 120 16.96 -19.16 -23.73
CA ASN A 120 16.48 -18.99 -25.11
C ASN A 120 14.97 -18.80 -25.25
N ASN A 121 14.18 -19.15 -24.23
CA ASN A 121 12.71 -19.08 -24.31
C ASN A 121 12.05 -18.75 -22.96
N ILE A 122 10.83 -18.21 -23.02
CA ILE A 122 10.05 -17.80 -21.84
C ILE A 122 9.75 -18.98 -20.91
N LYS A 123 9.52 -20.18 -21.46
CA LYS A 123 9.19 -21.37 -20.66
C LYS A 123 10.37 -21.82 -19.79
N ALA A 124 11.56 -21.82 -20.35
CA ALA A 124 12.79 -22.14 -19.65
C ALA A 124 13.11 -21.05 -18.62
N ALA A 125 12.84 -19.77 -18.92
CA ALA A 125 13.03 -18.69 -17.96
C ALA A 125 12.11 -18.88 -16.73
N LYS A 126 10.84 -19.21 -16.95
CA LYS A 126 9.92 -19.56 -15.85
C LYS A 126 10.40 -20.77 -15.03
N LYS A 127 10.94 -21.79 -15.69
CA LYS A 127 11.50 -22.97 -15.00
C LYS A 127 12.74 -22.63 -14.18
N LEU A 128 13.58 -21.71 -14.66
CA LEU A 128 14.78 -21.23 -13.97
C LEU A 128 14.39 -20.39 -12.74
N ILE A 129 13.41 -19.49 -12.89
CA ILE A 129 12.85 -18.70 -11.78
C ILE A 129 12.26 -19.61 -10.68
N GLN A 130 11.54 -20.67 -11.05
CA GLN A 130 10.99 -21.63 -10.07
C GLN A 130 12.07 -22.39 -9.27
N LYS A 131 13.27 -22.56 -9.84
CA LYS A 131 14.40 -23.18 -9.15
C LYS A 131 15.13 -22.22 -8.21
N ALA A 132 14.82 -20.91 -8.28
CA ALA A 132 15.48 -19.85 -7.51
C ALA A 132 17.01 -19.90 -7.61
N ASP A 133 17.52 -20.01 -8.84
CA ASP A 133 18.96 -20.06 -9.12
C ASP A 133 19.66 -18.74 -8.78
N ASP A 134 20.94 -18.78 -8.42
CA ASP A 134 21.70 -17.59 -8.00
C ASP A 134 21.81 -16.55 -9.13
N GLU A 135 21.86 -17.02 -10.39
CA GLU A 135 21.83 -16.16 -11.57
C GLU A 135 20.56 -15.31 -11.65
N VAL A 136 19.39 -15.87 -11.29
CA VAL A 136 18.11 -15.13 -11.27
C VAL A 136 18.17 -14.02 -10.24
N MET A 137 18.79 -14.28 -9.08
CA MET A 137 18.89 -13.32 -8.00
C MET A 137 19.76 -12.13 -8.40
N GLN A 138 20.86 -12.38 -9.13
CA GLN A 138 21.70 -11.31 -9.67
C GLN A 138 20.93 -10.46 -10.70
N VAL A 139 20.22 -11.12 -11.62
CA VAL A 139 19.40 -10.42 -12.62
C VAL A 139 18.26 -9.63 -11.98
N LEU A 140 17.64 -10.18 -10.93
CA LEU A 140 16.60 -9.48 -10.17
C LEU A 140 17.15 -8.21 -9.52
N GLN A 141 18.36 -8.26 -8.97
CA GLN A 141 19.00 -7.09 -8.37
C GLN A 141 19.26 -5.99 -9.40
N GLU A 142 19.72 -6.33 -10.60
CA GLU A 142 19.86 -5.37 -11.72
C GLU A 142 18.53 -4.76 -12.15
N VAL A 143 17.45 -5.54 -12.15
CA VAL A 143 16.11 -5.08 -12.56
C VAL A 143 15.50 -4.12 -11.55
N ILE A 144 15.75 -4.37 -10.26
CA ILE A 144 15.22 -3.58 -9.15
C ILE A 144 15.99 -2.26 -8.99
N GLU A 145 17.27 -2.25 -9.35
CA GLU A 145 18.09 -1.05 -9.26
C GLU A 145 17.50 0.09 -10.10
N GLY A 146 17.16 1.20 -9.44
CA GLY A 146 16.52 2.34 -10.09
C GLY A 146 15.01 2.22 -10.32
N HIS A 147 14.35 1.12 -9.91
CA HIS A 147 12.90 0.92 -10.05
C HIS A 147 12.17 1.15 -8.72
N PRO A 148 11.55 2.32 -8.49
CA PRO A 148 10.86 2.60 -7.22
C PRO A 148 9.59 1.75 -7.06
N ILE A 149 9.24 1.41 -5.83
CA ILE A 149 7.97 0.76 -5.47
C ILE A 149 7.14 1.65 -4.56
N LEU A 150 5.82 1.45 -4.54
CA LEU A 150 4.92 2.18 -3.66
C LEU A 150 4.53 1.29 -2.48
N LEU A 151 4.73 1.78 -1.26
CA LEU A 151 4.20 1.18 -0.04
C LEU A 151 2.94 1.89 0.39
N ASN A 152 1.93 1.13 0.80
CA ASN A 152 0.66 1.65 1.31
C ASN A 152 0.21 0.88 2.55
N ARG A 153 -0.22 1.61 3.59
CA ARG A 153 -0.91 1.03 4.75
C ARG A 153 -2.36 1.49 4.78
N ALA A 154 -3.27 0.53 4.94
CA ALA A 154 -4.68 0.83 5.15
C ALA A 154 -4.96 1.01 6.66
N PRO A 155 -5.83 1.97 7.05
CA PRO A 155 -6.54 2.93 6.22
C PRO A 155 -5.65 4.11 5.75
N THR A 156 -5.77 4.49 4.48
CA THR A 156 -5.03 5.64 3.92
C THR A 156 -5.81 6.93 4.20
N LEU A 157 -5.42 7.67 5.24
CA LEU A 157 -6.13 8.89 5.66
C LEU A 157 -5.69 10.15 4.92
N HIS A 158 -4.45 10.19 4.45
CA HIS A 158 -3.86 11.31 3.74
C HIS A 158 -2.82 10.82 2.75
N ARG A 159 -2.34 11.70 1.86
CA ARG A 159 -1.41 11.32 0.77
C ARG A 159 -0.15 10.59 1.25
N LEU A 160 0.39 10.94 2.42
CA LEU A 160 1.59 10.31 2.97
C LEU A 160 1.39 8.85 3.44
N GLY A 161 0.15 8.35 3.44
CA GLY A 161 -0.13 6.93 3.64
C GLY A 161 0.23 6.07 2.42
N ILE A 162 0.68 6.69 1.32
CA ILE A 162 1.31 6.04 0.18
C ILE A 162 2.60 6.79 -0.14
N GLN A 163 3.75 6.11 -0.11
CA GLN A 163 5.03 6.71 -0.47
C GLN A 163 5.85 5.75 -1.33
N ALA A 164 6.75 6.32 -2.13
CA ALA A 164 7.68 5.58 -2.95
C ALA A 164 9.01 5.34 -2.22
N PHE A 165 9.58 4.16 -2.45
CA PHE A 165 10.85 3.73 -1.91
C PHE A 165 11.66 2.99 -2.97
N GLU A 166 12.98 3.04 -2.84
CA GLU A 166 13.89 2.16 -3.57
C GLU A 166 13.98 0.80 -2.86
N PRO A 167 13.70 -0.31 -3.57
CA PRO A 167 13.72 -1.63 -2.93
C PRO A 167 15.16 -2.10 -2.73
N GLN A 168 15.46 -2.57 -1.53
CA GLN A 168 16.65 -3.32 -1.18
C GLN A 168 16.25 -4.78 -0.95
N LEU A 169 16.89 -5.72 -1.65
CA LEU A 169 16.58 -7.14 -1.50
C LEU A 169 17.00 -7.62 -0.11
N VAL A 170 16.04 -8.12 0.67
CA VAL A 170 16.29 -8.67 2.02
C VAL A 170 15.91 -10.14 2.11
N GLY A 171 16.58 -10.84 3.02
CA GLY A 171 16.17 -12.18 3.42
C GLY A 171 14.87 -12.18 4.23
N GLY A 172 14.25 -13.35 4.35
CA GLY A 172 12.99 -13.52 5.06
C GLY A 172 11.77 -13.17 4.20
N ARG A 173 10.62 -12.97 4.87
CA ARG A 173 9.32 -12.71 4.21
C ARG A 173 8.66 -11.39 4.60
N ALA A 174 9.26 -10.63 5.51
CA ALA A 174 8.73 -9.37 6.01
C ALA A 174 9.35 -8.17 5.30
N ILE A 175 8.56 -7.12 5.07
CA ILE A 175 9.02 -5.87 4.48
C ILE A 175 9.74 -5.06 5.56
N GLN A 176 10.94 -4.58 5.29
CA GLN A 176 11.64 -3.70 6.22
C GLN A 176 11.28 -2.24 5.93
N LEU A 177 10.78 -1.54 6.94
CA LEU A 177 10.39 -0.13 6.84
C LEU A 177 11.33 0.74 7.68
N HIS A 178 11.66 1.92 7.15
CA HIS A 178 12.45 2.90 7.89
C HIS A 178 11.64 3.47 9.08
N PRO A 179 12.19 3.52 10.31
CA PRO A 179 11.42 3.91 11.49
C PRO A 179 10.88 5.35 11.44
N LEU A 180 11.59 6.27 10.79
CA LEU A 180 11.13 7.67 10.69
C LEU A 180 9.89 7.88 9.80
N VAL A 181 9.52 6.93 8.93
CA VAL A 181 8.30 7.06 8.10
C VAL A 181 7.07 6.46 8.77
N CYS A 182 7.24 5.70 9.85
CA CYS A 182 6.14 5.06 10.59
C CYS A 182 5.03 6.05 11.02
N PRO A 183 5.32 7.27 11.52
CA PRO A 183 4.28 8.24 11.86
C PRO A 183 3.40 8.62 10.66
N ALA A 184 3.98 8.76 9.46
CA ALA A 184 3.23 9.08 8.25
C ALA A 184 2.29 7.94 7.82
N PHE A 185 2.66 6.69 8.06
CA PHE A 185 1.76 5.55 7.80
C PHE A 185 0.83 5.23 8.98
N ASN A 186 1.01 5.92 10.11
CA ASN A 186 0.44 5.55 11.41
C ASN A 186 0.69 4.06 11.74
N ALA A 187 1.88 3.57 11.40
CA ALA A 187 2.25 2.17 11.45
C ALA A 187 3.06 1.83 12.70
N ASP A 188 2.82 0.65 13.25
CA ASP A 188 3.61 0.01 14.29
C ASP A 188 4.13 -1.36 13.82
N PHE A 189 4.80 -2.09 14.71
CA PHE A 189 5.48 -3.35 14.37
C PHE A 189 4.93 -4.54 15.18
N ASP A 190 3.63 -4.54 15.50
CA ASP A 190 2.98 -5.58 16.30
C ASP A 190 2.27 -6.67 15.45
N GLY A 191 2.38 -6.58 14.12
CA GLY A 191 1.68 -7.45 13.17
C GLY A 191 1.08 -6.71 11.97
N ASP A 192 1.20 -5.38 11.95
CA ASP A 192 0.85 -4.51 10.84
C ASP A 192 1.34 -5.02 9.47
N GLN A 193 0.51 -4.81 8.45
CA GLN A 193 0.79 -5.23 7.07
C GLN A 193 0.74 -4.04 6.11
N MET A 194 1.65 -4.04 5.14
CA MET A 194 1.65 -3.06 4.06
C MET A 194 1.49 -3.73 2.70
N ALA A 195 0.76 -3.04 1.82
CA ALA A 195 0.69 -3.39 0.42
C ALA A 195 1.84 -2.76 -0.35
N VAL A 196 2.35 -3.48 -1.34
CA VAL A 196 3.38 -3.06 -2.29
C VAL A 196 2.75 -2.96 -3.66
N HIS A 197 3.05 -1.91 -4.42
CA HIS A 197 2.64 -1.77 -5.82
C HIS A 197 3.84 -1.38 -6.69
N VAL A 198 3.97 -1.98 -7.87
CA VAL A 198 5.06 -1.68 -8.81
C VAL A 198 4.56 -0.77 -9.93
N PRO A 199 5.07 0.47 -10.05
CA PRO A 199 4.79 1.33 -11.19
C PRO A 199 5.44 0.77 -12.46
N LEU A 200 4.67 0.57 -13.54
CA LEU A 200 5.17 -0.06 -14.76
C LEU A 200 5.60 0.96 -15.82
N ALA A 201 4.75 1.95 -16.10
CA ALA A 201 5.02 2.99 -17.09
C ALA A 201 6.16 3.91 -16.63
N LEU A 202 6.92 4.45 -17.58
CA LEU A 202 8.05 5.34 -17.28
C LEU A 202 7.59 6.63 -16.58
N GLU A 203 6.44 7.15 -16.97
CA GLU A 203 5.78 8.31 -16.38
C GLU A 203 5.43 8.02 -14.92
N ALA A 204 4.87 6.83 -14.62
CA ALA A 204 4.52 6.43 -13.26
C ALA A 204 5.76 6.22 -12.37
N GLN A 205 6.84 5.67 -12.92
CA GLN A 205 8.11 5.55 -12.21
C GLN A 205 8.73 6.92 -11.91
N THR A 206 8.62 7.86 -12.85
CA THR A 206 9.11 9.24 -12.71
C THR A 206 8.31 10.00 -11.66
N GLU A 207 6.97 9.88 -11.68
CA GLU A 207 6.09 10.42 -10.66
C GLU A 207 6.41 9.86 -9.27
N ALA A 208 6.59 8.54 -9.16
CA ALA A 208 6.97 7.91 -7.90
C ALA A 208 8.28 8.50 -7.35
N ARG A 209 9.30 8.63 -8.20
CA ARG A 209 10.63 9.14 -7.82
C ARG A 209 10.65 10.63 -7.50
N MET A 210 9.93 11.45 -8.25
CA MET A 210 9.95 12.90 -8.08
C MET A 210 8.97 13.37 -7.00
N LEU A 211 7.75 12.85 -6.99
CA LEU A 211 6.65 13.37 -6.17
C LEU A 211 6.39 12.52 -4.92
N MET A 212 6.53 11.21 -5.02
CA MET A 212 6.11 10.30 -3.94
C MET A 212 7.25 9.76 -3.08
N LEU A 213 8.51 9.99 -3.46
CA LEU A 213 9.67 9.48 -2.73
C LEU A 213 9.63 9.94 -1.28
N ALA A 214 9.86 9.01 -0.34
CA ALA A 214 9.74 9.30 1.08
C ALA A 214 10.62 10.47 1.53
N SER A 215 11.85 10.57 1.02
CA SER A 215 12.78 11.67 1.31
C SER A 215 12.29 13.05 0.86
N ASN A 216 11.36 13.14 -0.09
CA ASN A 216 10.81 14.41 -0.57
C ASN A 216 9.58 14.84 0.26
N ASN A 217 9.03 13.92 1.07
CA ASN A 217 7.77 14.08 1.77
C ASN A 217 7.97 14.14 3.29
N ILE A 218 8.83 15.07 3.73
CA ILE A 218 9.22 15.24 5.14
C ILE A 218 8.20 16.06 5.93
N LEU A 219 7.43 16.92 5.26
CA LEU A 219 6.49 17.86 5.88
C LEU A 219 5.04 17.36 5.76
N SER A 220 4.26 17.59 6.82
CA SER A 220 2.82 17.45 6.81
C SER A 220 2.21 18.44 5.81
N PRO A 221 1.39 17.98 4.85
CA PRO A 221 0.71 18.88 3.91
C PRO A 221 -0.33 19.79 4.58
N ALA A 222 -0.80 19.41 5.77
CA ALA A 222 -1.85 20.12 6.48
C ALA A 222 -1.31 21.28 7.34
N THR A 223 -0.18 21.07 8.02
CA THR A 223 0.39 22.02 8.99
C THR A 223 1.72 22.63 8.54
N GLY A 224 2.42 22.00 7.60
CA GLY A 224 3.78 22.38 7.21
C GLY A 224 4.85 21.92 8.21
N GLU A 225 4.47 21.28 9.31
CA GLU A 225 5.40 20.76 10.31
C GLU A 225 6.07 19.46 9.84
N PRO A 226 7.30 19.14 10.28
CA PRO A 226 7.94 17.87 9.98
C PRO A 226 7.13 16.69 10.55
N ILE A 227 6.79 15.71 9.70
CA ILE A 227 6.14 14.46 10.13
C ILE A 227 7.15 13.35 10.44
N VAL A 228 8.36 13.51 9.91
CA VAL A 228 9.47 12.54 9.98
C VAL A 228 10.37 12.91 11.17
N THR A 229 9.77 13.00 12.35
CA THR A 229 10.48 13.35 13.58
C THR A 229 10.99 12.09 14.28
N PRO A 230 12.20 12.13 14.87
CA PRO A 230 12.67 11.07 15.75
C PRO A 230 11.65 10.76 16.85
N SER A 231 11.43 9.48 17.14
CA SER A 231 10.46 9.00 18.11
C SER A 231 11.12 8.07 19.13
N GLN A 232 10.54 8.00 20.34
CA GLN A 232 10.87 7.03 21.39
C GLN A 232 12.40 6.90 21.59
N ASP A 233 12.99 5.77 21.20
CA ASP A 233 14.41 5.44 21.38
C ASP A 233 15.37 6.49 20.82
N MET A 234 15.04 7.09 19.67
CA MET A 234 15.88 8.11 19.05
C MET A 234 15.92 9.40 19.89
N VAL A 235 14.78 9.76 20.49
CA VAL A 235 14.67 10.92 21.37
C VAL A 235 15.36 10.61 22.70
N LEU A 236 15.16 9.42 23.26
CA LEU A 236 15.78 9.00 24.51
C LEU A 236 17.31 8.96 24.39
N GLY A 237 17.85 8.41 23.30
CA GLY A 237 19.29 8.38 23.05
C GLY A 237 19.87 9.79 22.90
N SER A 238 19.19 10.66 22.14
CA SER A 238 19.62 12.06 21.98
C SER A 238 19.56 12.82 23.31
N TYR A 239 18.50 12.62 24.11
CA TYR A 239 18.35 13.21 25.43
C TYR A 239 19.44 12.72 26.39
N TYR A 240 19.70 11.42 26.45
CA TYR A 240 20.74 10.85 27.28
C TYR A 240 22.12 11.43 26.96
N LEU A 241 22.44 11.62 25.68
CA LEU A 241 23.72 12.20 25.23
C LEU A 241 23.84 13.70 25.47
N THR A 242 22.74 14.43 25.63
CA THR A 242 22.73 15.90 25.75
C THR A 242 22.32 16.41 27.12
N ALA A 243 21.83 15.53 28.01
CA ALA A 243 21.49 15.87 29.37
C ALA A 243 22.75 16.12 30.21
N LEU A 244 22.71 17.18 31.03
CA LEU A 244 23.77 17.41 32.01
C LEU A 244 23.58 16.45 33.19
N GLN A 245 24.67 15.79 33.59
CA GLN A 245 24.65 14.99 34.81
C GLN A 245 24.33 15.85 36.04
N PRO A 246 23.66 15.30 37.08
CA PRO A 246 23.27 16.06 38.27
C PRO A 246 24.44 16.74 38.99
N ASN A 247 25.63 16.14 38.91
CA ASN A 247 26.86 16.64 39.53
C ASN A 247 27.77 17.40 38.53
N TYR A 248 27.24 17.75 37.34
CA TYR A 248 28.01 18.46 36.34
C TYR A 248 28.37 19.86 36.84
N GLN A 249 29.67 20.12 36.97
CA GLN A 249 30.21 21.45 37.19
C GLN A 249 30.85 21.91 35.89
N LYS A 250 30.44 23.09 35.41
CA LYS A 250 31.03 23.69 34.23
C LYS A 250 32.50 24.04 34.56
N PRO A 251 33.48 23.46 33.86
CA PRO A 251 34.89 23.76 34.11
C PRO A 251 35.21 25.20 33.73
N ASP A 252 36.16 25.80 34.45
CA ASP A 252 36.64 27.14 34.15
C ASP A 252 37.41 27.17 32.82
N PHE A 253 37.23 28.24 32.05
CA PHE A 253 37.90 28.38 30.76
C PHE A 253 39.42 28.50 30.97
N GLY A 254 40.20 27.60 30.35
CA GLY A 254 41.66 27.54 30.49
C GLY A 254 42.17 26.43 31.41
N GLU A 255 41.27 25.63 32.00
CA GLU A 255 41.66 24.48 32.80
C GLU A 255 42.11 23.30 31.92
N ASN A 256 43.44 23.16 31.74
CA ASN A 256 44.07 22.19 30.83
C ASN A 256 43.67 20.72 31.04
N LYS A 257 43.07 20.36 32.18
CA LYS A 257 42.62 18.98 32.48
C LYS A 257 41.25 18.65 31.87
N THR A 258 40.40 19.65 31.67
CA THR A 258 38.98 19.49 31.32
C THR A 258 38.62 20.16 29.98
N THR A 259 39.51 21.03 29.46
CA THR A 259 39.37 21.63 28.13
C THR A 259 40.05 20.80 27.04
N PHE A 260 39.34 20.56 25.93
CA PHE A 260 39.86 19.82 24.79
C PHE A 260 40.03 20.73 23.56
N ALA A 261 41.12 20.54 22.83
CA ALA A 261 41.42 21.33 21.62
C ALA A 261 40.57 20.94 20.39
N SER A 262 39.98 19.75 20.37
CA SER A 262 39.13 19.29 19.26
C SER A 262 38.21 18.15 19.66
N LEU A 263 37.11 18.00 18.92
CA LEU A 263 36.13 16.92 19.11
C LEU A 263 36.74 15.53 18.93
N LYS A 264 37.76 15.38 18.06
CA LYS A 264 38.52 14.13 17.89
C LYS A 264 39.23 13.72 19.18
N LYS A 265 39.80 14.67 19.91
CA LYS A 265 40.49 14.40 21.18
C LYS A 265 39.50 14.00 22.28
N CYS A 266 38.31 14.60 22.29
CA CYS A 266 37.22 14.17 23.16
C CYS A 266 36.84 12.70 22.90
N HIS A 267 36.64 12.30 21.64
CA HIS A 267 36.33 10.91 21.29
C HIS A 267 37.41 9.94 21.75
N PHE A 268 38.69 10.23 21.48
CA PHE A 268 39.79 9.38 21.90
C PHE A 268 39.82 9.21 23.44
N CYS A 269 39.63 10.30 24.19
CA CYS A 269 39.58 10.23 25.65
C CYS A 269 38.34 9.50 26.18
N PHE A 270 37.21 9.55 25.46
CA PHE A 270 36.02 8.76 25.78
C PHE A 270 36.26 7.27 25.54
N GLU A 271 36.87 6.89 24.42
CA GLU A 271 37.24 5.50 24.12
C GLU A 271 38.24 4.93 25.13
N ASP A 272 39.20 5.75 25.58
CA ASP A 272 40.18 5.41 26.62
C ASP A 272 39.59 5.46 28.05
N LYS A 273 38.27 5.62 28.18
CA LYS A 273 37.50 5.67 29.45
C LYS A 273 37.96 6.77 30.43
N LYS A 274 38.61 7.82 29.92
CA LYS A 274 39.01 9.02 30.69
C LYS A 274 37.89 10.06 30.77
N LEU A 275 36.89 9.93 29.90
CA LEU A 275 35.67 10.73 29.86
C LEU A 275 34.46 9.80 29.98
N THR A 276 33.39 10.30 30.61
CA THR A 276 32.09 9.62 30.70
C THR A 276 31.04 10.44 29.95
N LEU A 277 29.97 9.78 29.50
CA LEU A 277 28.77 10.41 28.92
C LEU A 277 27.93 11.05 30.02
#